data_AF-L8I1B9-F1
#
_entry.id   AF-L8I1B9-F1
#
_cell.length_a   1.000
_cell.length_b   1.000
_cell.length_c   1.000
_cell.angle_alpha   90.00
_cell.angle_beta   90.00
_cell.angle_gamma   90.00
#
_symmetry.space_group_name_H-M   'P 1'
#
loop_
_entity.id
_entity.type
_entity.pdbx_description
1 polymer ?
#
loop_
_entity_poly.entity_id
_entity_poly.type
_entity_poly.pdbx_seq_one_letter_code
_entity_poly.pdbx_strand_id
1 'polypeptide(L)'
;GIELTEEEHEDVKEHLPLSGGVVDVSKLDTVLQNMGMKLIGTESKDLLENLPVDGHITLKCLYSHLFKGKKVDVNDLPNLLRNMGIELADKECSELKKILSIDGGMINVNDLNNVLGNMGIKLTEKEHEDLIANLPVDGEHEI
;
A
#
# COMPACT_ATOMS: atom_id res chain seq x y z
N GLY A 1 -21.70 1.16 12.24
CA GLY A 1 -20.71 0.39 11.47
C GLY A 1 -21.05 0.64 10.03
N ILE A 2 -20.10 1.08 9.22
CA ILE A 2 -20.38 1.26 7.80
C ILE A 2 -20.32 -0.14 7.19
N GLU A 3 -21.49 -0.59 6.75
CA GLU A 3 -21.72 -1.80 5.99
C GLU A 3 -21.25 -1.49 4.56
N LEU A 4 -20.22 -2.19 4.10
CA LEU A 4 -19.74 -2.06 2.74
C LEU A 4 -20.78 -2.66 1.80
N THR A 5 -21.26 -1.88 0.83
CA THR A 5 -22.27 -2.30 -0.14
C THR A 5 -21.68 -3.29 -1.14
N GLU A 6 -22.48 -4.31 -1.49
CA GLU A 6 -22.12 -5.41 -2.40
C GLU A 6 -21.62 -4.94 -3.79
N GLU A 7 -21.95 -3.71 -4.18
CA GLU A 7 -21.66 -3.13 -5.50
C GLU A 7 -20.17 -2.81 -5.73
N GLU A 8 -19.40 -2.47 -4.69
CA GLU A 8 -17.94 -2.24 -4.82
C GLU A 8 -17.13 -3.55 -4.85
N HIS A 9 -17.79 -4.69 -4.58
CA HIS A 9 -17.13 -6.00 -4.50
C HIS A 9 -17.09 -6.77 -5.83
N GLU A 10 -17.90 -6.39 -6.83
CA GLU A 10 -18.04 -7.12 -8.10
C GLU A 10 -17.00 -6.73 -9.17
N ASP A 11 -16.69 -5.45 -9.35
CA ASP A 11 -15.76 -4.99 -10.42
C ASP A 11 -14.32 -5.53 -10.21
N VAL A 12 -13.90 -5.70 -8.95
CA VAL A 12 -12.59 -6.23 -8.59
C VAL A 12 -12.55 -7.77 -8.70
N LYS A 13 -13.63 -8.47 -8.34
CA LYS A 13 -13.68 -9.95 -8.36
C LYS A 13 -13.72 -10.54 -9.77
N GLU A 14 -14.31 -9.85 -10.76
CA GLU A 14 -14.36 -10.35 -12.14
C GLU A 14 -13.07 -10.10 -12.92
N HIS A 15 -12.31 -9.06 -12.58
CA HIS A 15 -11.12 -8.68 -13.35
C HIS A 15 -9.78 -9.10 -12.73
N LEU A 16 -9.72 -9.40 -11.43
CA LEU A 16 -8.50 -9.85 -10.77
C LEU A 16 -8.52 -11.37 -10.53
N PRO A 17 -7.46 -12.11 -10.90
CA PRO A 17 -7.37 -13.56 -10.69
C PRO A 17 -7.05 -13.90 -9.23
N LEU A 18 -7.86 -13.44 -8.29
CA LEU A 18 -7.66 -13.60 -6.85
C LEU A 18 -8.68 -14.59 -6.30
N SER A 19 -8.20 -15.75 -5.85
CA SER A 19 -9.03 -16.69 -5.12
C SER A 19 -9.04 -16.31 -3.64
N GLY A 20 -10.05 -15.57 -3.19
CA GLY A 20 -10.19 -15.21 -1.78
C GLY A 20 -9.07 -14.31 -1.24
N GLY A 21 -8.53 -13.42 -2.08
CA GLY A 21 -7.42 -12.52 -1.72
C GLY A 21 -6.03 -13.18 -1.77
N VAL A 22 -5.92 -14.39 -2.32
CA VAL A 22 -4.65 -15.06 -2.63
C VAL A 22 -4.29 -14.83 -4.09
N VAL A 23 -3.06 -14.37 -4.31
CA VAL A 23 -2.41 -14.13 -5.59
C VAL A 23 -1.42 -15.27 -5.84
N ASP A 24 -1.47 -15.88 -7.01
CA ASP A 24 -0.42 -16.78 -7.51
C ASP A 24 0.72 -15.93 -8.09
N VAL A 25 1.98 -16.22 -7.76
CA VAL A 25 3.12 -15.44 -8.30
C VAL A 25 3.14 -15.41 -9.83
N SER A 26 2.63 -16.47 -10.46
CA SER A 26 2.53 -16.60 -11.91
C SER A 26 1.59 -15.56 -12.54
N LYS A 27 0.60 -15.09 -11.76
CA LYS A 27 -0.40 -14.08 -12.16
C LYS A 27 -0.18 -12.74 -11.48
N LEU A 28 0.87 -12.62 -10.68
CA LEU A 28 1.20 -11.41 -9.93
C LEU A 28 1.42 -10.23 -10.87
N ASP A 29 2.12 -10.42 -11.99
CA ASP A 29 2.30 -9.37 -13.00
C ASP A 29 0.95 -8.86 -13.54
N THR A 30 0.02 -9.77 -13.83
CA THR A 30 -1.35 -9.41 -14.26
C THR A 30 -2.11 -8.67 -13.17
N VAL A 31 -2.02 -9.13 -11.92
CA VAL A 31 -2.66 -8.46 -10.78
C VAL A 31 -2.14 -7.04 -10.64
N LEU A 32 -0.82 -6.86 -10.69
CA LEU A 32 -0.21 -5.54 -10.56
C LEU A 32 -0.57 -4.64 -11.74
N GLN A 33 -0.53 -5.15 -12.98
CA GLN A 33 -0.98 -4.38 -14.14
C GLN A 33 -2.45 -3.97 -14.06
N ASN A 34 -3.32 -4.87 -13.59
CA ASN A 34 -4.74 -4.58 -13.41
C ASN A 34 -4.97 -3.52 -12.33
N MET A 35 -4.09 -3.48 -11.33
CA MET A 35 -4.02 -2.44 -10.30
C MET A 35 -3.33 -1.14 -10.79
N GLY A 36 -3.06 -1.01 -12.09
CA GLY A 36 -2.35 0.15 -12.65
C GLY A 36 -0.87 0.25 -12.25
N MET A 37 -0.33 -0.80 -11.63
CA MET A 37 1.04 -0.87 -11.17
C MET A 37 1.94 -1.57 -12.20
N LYS A 38 3.20 -1.15 -12.22
CA LYS A 38 4.25 -1.83 -12.99
C LYS A 38 5.47 -1.97 -12.11
N LEU A 39 5.81 -3.20 -11.75
CA LEU A 39 7.07 -3.47 -11.07
C LEU A 39 8.22 -3.13 -12.02
N ILE A 40 9.18 -2.37 -11.53
CA ILE A 40 10.50 -2.28 -12.16
C ILE A 40 11.35 -3.48 -11.74
N GLY A 41 12.33 -3.86 -12.56
CA GLY A 41 13.07 -5.11 -12.40
C GLY A 41 13.67 -5.33 -11.00
N THR A 42 14.08 -4.27 -10.33
CA THR A 42 14.60 -4.30 -8.94
C THR A 42 13.53 -4.66 -7.92
N GLU A 43 12.35 -4.02 -7.96
CA GLU A 43 11.22 -4.32 -7.07
C GLU A 43 10.67 -5.73 -7.33
N SER A 44 10.59 -6.17 -8.58
CA SER A 44 10.14 -7.52 -8.92
C SER A 44 11.06 -8.59 -8.35
N LYS A 45 12.38 -8.36 -8.40
CA LYS A 45 13.37 -9.28 -7.86
C LYS A 45 13.30 -9.34 -6.33
N ASP A 46 13.23 -8.20 -5.66
CA ASP A 46 13.13 -8.14 -4.20
C ASP A 46 11.86 -8.85 -3.72
N LEU A 47 10.74 -8.63 -4.40
CA LEU A 47 9.49 -9.33 -4.14
C LEU A 47 9.64 -10.86 -4.34
N LEU A 48 10.23 -11.29 -5.46
CA LEU A 48 10.53 -12.71 -5.76
C LEU A 48 11.43 -13.38 -4.73
N GLU A 49 12.43 -12.67 -4.20
CA GLU A 49 13.33 -13.19 -3.17
C GLU A 49 12.65 -13.32 -1.80
N ASN A 50 11.59 -12.57 -1.53
CA ASN A 50 10.82 -12.63 -0.28
C ASN A 50 9.49 -13.42 -0.41
N LEU A 51 9.19 -13.98 -1.57
CA LEU A 51 7.94 -14.71 -1.80
C LEU A 51 7.90 -16.05 -1.05
N PRO A 52 6.72 -16.51 -0.59
CA PRO A 52 6.56 -17.80 0.06
C PRO A 52 6.98 -18.96 -0.86
N VAL A 53 7.54 -20.02 -0.28
CA VAL A 53 8.02 -21.21 -1.00
C VAL A 53 6.90 -21.91 -1.80
N ASP A 54 5.66 -21.77 -1.34
CA ASP A 54 4.42 -22.27 -1.95
C ASP A 54 4.05 -21.56 -3.28
N GLY A 55 4.58 -20.36 -3.53
CA GLY A 55 4.22 -19.58 -4.72
C GLY A 55 2.83 -18.95 -4.64
N HIS A 56 2.23 -18.93 -3.46
CA HIS A 56 0.97 -18.24 -3.19
C HIS A 56 1.23 -17.11 -2.18
N ILE A 57 0.81 -15.89 -2.52
CA ILE A 57 0.93 -14.72 -1.65
C ILE A 57 -0.43 -14.06 -1.48
N THR A 58 -0.87 -13.83 -0.25
CA THR A 58 -2.07 -13.03 -0.02
C THR A 58 -1.84 -11.56 -0.36
N LEU A 59 -2.85 -10.83 -0.82
CA LEU A 59 -2.77 -9.39 -1.09
C LEU A 59 -2.17 -8.60 0.07
N LYS A 60 -2.57 -8.92 1.31
CA LYS A 60 -1.99 -8.31 2.52
C LYS A 60 -0.47 -8.50 2.60
N CYS A 61 0.02 -9.70 2.30
CA CYS A 61 1.46 -9.96 2.26
C CYS A 61 2.12 -9.29 1.06
N LEU A 62 1.45 -9.24 -0.11
CA LEU A 62 1.95 -8.56 -1.29
C LEU A 62 2.22 -7.08 -0.99
N TYR A 63 1.22 -6.36 -0.47
CA TYR A 63 1.37 -4.97 -0.05
C TYR A 63 2.49 -4.79 0.96
N SER A 64 2.57 -5.66 1.97
CA SER A 64 3.65 -5.59 2.96
C SER A 64 5.05 -5.68 2.36
N HIS A 65 5.22 -6.46 1.28
CA HIS A 65 6.49 -6.57 0.54
C HIS A 65 6.72 -5.38 -0.38
N LEU A 66 5.68 -4.91 -1.07
CA LEU A 66 5.78 -3.76 -1.98
C LEU A 66 6.15 -2.46 -1.25
N PHE A 67 5.66 -2.32 -0.02
CA PHE A 67 5.94 -1.19 0.87
C PHE A 67 7.19 -1.39 1.73
N LYS A 68 7.84 -2.55 1.64
CA LYS A 68 9.01 -2.86 2.45
C LYS A 68 10.16 -1.95 2.03
N GLY A 69 10.68 -1.16 2.97
CA GLY A 69 11.73 -0.19 2.71
C GLY A 69 11.27 1.15 2.14
N LYS A 70 10.04 1.24 1.62
CA LYS A 70 9.48 2.52 1.15
C LYS A 70 9.23 3.45 2.33
N LYS A 71 9.83 4.63 2.27
CA LYS A 71 9.71 5.69 3.26
C LYS A 71 9.05 6.91 2.65
N VAL A 72 8.18 7.55 3.41
CA VAL A 72 7.57 8.82 3.04
C VAL A 72 7.94 9.87 4.08
N ASP A 73 8.17 11.09 3.62
CA ASP A 73 8.40 12.21 4.53
C ASP A 73 7.10 12.54 5.29
N VAL A 74 7.20 12.77 6.58
CA VAL A 74 6.08 13.18 7.45
C VAL A 74 5.40 14.48 6.99
N ASN A 75 6.10 15.32 6.24
CA ASN A 75 5.58 16.54 5.63
C ASN A 75 4.82 16.27 4.33
N ASP A 76 5.19 15.23 3.59
CA ASP A 76 4.47 14.80 2.39
C ASP A 76 3.29 13.90 2.71
N LEU A 77 3.28 13.31 3.91
CA LEU A 77 2.22 12.43 4.37
C LEU A 77 0.79 13.01 4.24
N PRO A 78 0.49 14.26 4.63
CA PRO A 78 -0.83 14.84 4.43
C PRO A 78 -1.21 14.96 2.95
N ASN A 79 -0.25 15.25 2.08
CA ASN A 79 -0.48 15.31 0.63
C ASN A 79 -0.74 13.91 0.07
N LEU A 80 0.04 12.93 0.51
CA LEU A 80 -0.11 11.52 0.15
C LEU A 80 -1.53 11.03 0.51
N LEU A 81 -1.96 11.26 1.75
CA LEU A 81 -3.30 10.89 2.23
C LEU A 81 -4.39 11.62 1.44
N ARG A 82 -4.24 12.93 1.20
CA ARG A 82 -5.20 13.70 0.40
C ARG A 82 -5.29 13.19 -1.04
N ASN A 83 -4.17 12.77 -1.62
CA ASN A 83 -4.14 12.20 -2.97
C ASN A 83 -4.87 10.84 -3.04
N MET A 84 -4.94 10.09 -1.94
CA MET A 84 -5.78 8.90 -1.82
C MET A 84 -7.26 9.22 -1.57
N GLY A 85 -7.63 10.49 -1.38
CA GLY A 85 -8.97 10.89 -0.96
C GLY A 85 -9.23 10.76 0.55
N ILE A 86 -8.17 10.54 1.35
CA ILE A 86 -8.27 10.49 2.82
C ILE A 86 -8.07 11.91 3.36
N GLU A 87 -9.19 12.54 3.75
CA GLU A 87 -9.15 13.79 4.50
C GLU A 87 -9.07 13.50 6.00
N LEU A 88 -7.90 13.80 6.59
CA LEU A 88 -7.73 13.84 8.03
C LEU A 88 -7.95 15.27 8.54
N ALA A 89 -8.64 15.42 9.66
CA ALA A 89 -8.70 16.71 10.35
C ALA A 89 -7.32 17.13 10.87
N ASP A 90 -7.07 18.42 11.06
CA ASP A 90 -5.79 18.93 11.61
C ASP A 90 -5.36 18.25 12.91
N LYS A 91 -6.34 17.93 13.78
CA LYS A 91 -6.12 17.20 15.03
C LYS A 91 -5.60 15.78 14.76
N GLU A 92 -6.14 15.10 13.76
CA GLU A 92 -5.80 13.72 13.41
C GLU A 92 -4.44 13.69 12.74
N CYS A 93 -4.16 14.60 11.81
CA CYS A 93 -2.83 14.82 11.27
C CYS A 93 -1.78 15.07 12.37
N SER A 94 -2.10 15.88 13.38
CA SER A 94 -1.18 16.16 14.49
C SER A 94 -0.94 14.93 15.37
N GLU A 95 -1.98 14.16 15.68
CA GLU A 95 -1.87 12.90 16.42
C GLU A 95 -1.10 11.85 15.61
N LEU A 96 -1.36 11.77 14.30
CA LEU A 96 -0.67 10.90 13.36
C LEU A 96 0.83 11.19 13.38
N LYS A 97 1.23 12.46 13.27
CA LYS A 97 2.63 12.90 13.36
C LYS A 97 3.27 12.58 14.72
N LYS A 98 2.52 12.65 15.83
CA LYS A 98 3.03 12.27 17.16
C LYS A 98 3.23 10.76 17.29
N ILE A 99 2.29 9.96 16.80
CA ILE A 99 2.39 8.49 16.83
C ILE A 99 3.52 8.03 15.91
N LEU A 100 3.64 8.66 14.74
CA LEU A 100 4.66 8.39 13.73
C LEU A 100 5.98 9.10 13.99
N SER A 101 6.21 9.69 15.18
CA SER A 101 7.46 10.34 15.53
C SER A 101 8.62 9.33 15.51
N ILE A 102 9.17 9.09 14.33
CA ILE A 102 10.21 8.12 14.02
C ILE A 102 11.25 8.82 13.14
N ASP A 103 12.49 8.71 13.61
CA ASP A 103 13.78 8.83 12.92
C ASP A 103 13.84 9.75 11.68
N GLY A 104 14.32 10.99 11.90
CA GLY A 104 14.72 11.88 10.80
C GLY A 104 13.59 12.45 9.94
N GLY A 105 12.32 12.25 10.31
CA GLY A 105 11.17 12.75 9.57
C GLY A 105 10.68 11.81 8.46
N MET A 106 11.24 10.60 8.37
CA MET A 106 10.84 9.59 7.40
C MET A 106 10.08 8.45 8.07
N ILE A 107 8.97 8.05 7.46
CA ILE A 107 8.05 7.04 7.99
C ILE A 107 7.92 5.91 6.98
N ASN A 108 8.04 4.66 7.43
CA ASN A 108 7.79 3.53 6.55
C ASN A 108 6.30 3.43 6.24
N VAL A 109 5.96 3.07 5.02
CA VAL A 109 4.57 2.98 4.58
C VAL A 109 3.80 1.87 5.32
N ASN A 110 4.49 0.79 5.70
CA ASN A 110 3.91 -0.24 6.56
C ASN A 110 3.53 0.29 7.95
N ASP A 111 4.35 1.19 8.52
CA ASP A 111 4.06 1.82 9.81
C ASP A 111 2.89 2.80 9.67
N LEU A 112 2.84 3.55 8.57
CA LEU A 112 1.69 4.40 8.24
C LEU A 112 0.39 3.59 8.19
N ASN A 113 0.37 2.47 7.45
CA ASN A 113 -0.82 1.62 7.33
C ASN A 113 -1.26 1.07 8.70
N ASN A 114 -0.31 0.66 9.54
CA ASN A 114 -0.60 0.23 10.91
C ASN A 114 -1.18 1.36 11.77
N VAL A 115 -0.63 2.57 11.67
CA VAL A 115 -1.11 3.72 12.45
C VAL A 115 -2.50 4.16 12.01
N LEU A 116 -2.76 4.23 10.71
CA LEU A 116 -4.10 4.47 10.16
C LEU A 116 -5.07 3.41 10.68
N GLY A 117 -4.68 2.13 10.62
CA GLY A 117 -5.47 1.03 11.17
C GLY A 117 -5.78 1.20 12.66
N ASN A 118 -4.81 1.65 13.46
CA ASN A 118 -4.98 1.95 14.88
C ASN A 118 -5.93 3.14 15.13
N MET A 119 -6.02 4.08 14.19
CA MET A 119 -7.01 5.17 14.22
C MET A 119 -8.40 4.72 13.75
N GLY A 120 -8.56 3.46 13.32
CA GLY A 120 -9.81 2.95 12.74
C GLY A 120 -9.97 3.25 11.25
N ILE A 121 -8.93 3.77 10.61
CA ILE A 121 -8.88 4.03 9.17
C ILE A 121 -8.28 2.80 8.50
N LYS A 122 -9.09 2.09 7.70
CA LYS A 122 -8.61 0.96 6.91
C LYS A 122 -8.53 1.38 5.47
N LEU A 123 -7.34 1.23 4.89
CA LEU A 123 -7.15 1.41 3.46
C LEU A 123 -7.84 0.27 2.71
N THR A 124 -8.61 0.64 1.70
CA THR A 124 -9.17 -0.25 0.67
C THR A 124 -8.09 -0.62 -0.34
N GLU A 125 -8.37 -1.61 -1.21
CA GLU A 125 -7.45 -2.01 -2.28
C GLU A 125 -7.13 -0.84 -3.22
N LYS A 126 -8.15 -0.03 -3.55
CA LYS A 126 -7.99 1.20 -4.35
C LYS A 126 -7.09 2.23 -3.65
N GLU A 127 -7.31 2.49 -2.36
CA GLU A 127 -6.45 3.43 -1.62
C GLU A 127 -5.02 2.89 -1.48
N HIS A 128 -4.83 1.57 -1.44
CA HIS A 128 -3.52 0.96 -1.50
C HIS A 128 -2.84 1.17 -2.86
N GLU A 129 -3.58 1.06 -3.97
CA GLU A 129 -3.09 1.39 -5.31
C GLU A 129 -2.69 2.86 -5.41
N ASP A 130 -3.55 3.76 -4.97
CA ASP A 130 -3.29 5.20 -4.96
C ASP A 130 -2.09 5.54 -4.06
N LEU A 131 -1.97 4.88 -2.90
CA LEU A 131 -0.81 5.01 -2.03
C LEU A 131 0.46 4.67 -2.81
N ILE A 132 0.51 3.51 -3.47
CA ILE A 132 1.70 3.06 -4.21
C ILE A 132 2.02 4.00 -5.37
N ALA A 133 1.00 4.44 -6.11
CA ALA A 133 1.14 5.34 -7.25
C ALA A 133 1.63 6.74 -6.83
N ASN A 134 1.28 7.19 -5.62
CA ASN A 134 1.70 8.47 -5.07
C ASN A 134 2.95 8.37 -4.18
N LEU A 135 3.44 7.16 -3.89
CA LEU A 135 4.69 7.03 -3.17
C LEU A 135 5.83 7.57 -4.04
N PRO A 136 6.79 8.27 -3.42
CA PRO A 136 8.04 8.54 -4.11
C PRO A 136 8.62 7.18 -4.54
N VAL A 137 8.74 6.99 -5.85
CA VAL A 137 9.59 5.94 -6.40
C VAL A 137 10.95 6.23 -5.80
N ASP A 138 11.45 5.32 -4.96
CA ASP A 138 12.66 5.49 -4.16
C ASP A 138 13.64 6.31 -4.98
N GLY A 139 13.81 7.56 -4.55
CA GLY A 139 14.65 8.50 -5.25
C GLY A 139 15.99 7.84 -5.27
N GLU A 140 16.42 7.40 -6.45
CA GLU A 140 17.78 7.05 -6.71
C GLU A 140 18.64 8.12 -6.06
N HIS A 141 19.24 7.77 -4.92
CA HIS A 141 20.38 8.50 -4.43
C HIS A 141 21.49 8.12 -5.41
N GLU A 142 21.51 8.79 -6.57
CA GLU A 142 22.74 8.95 -7.33
C GLU A 142 23.74 9.60 -6.36
N ILE A 143 24.69 8.79 -5.89
CA ILE A 143 25.92 9.25 -5.26
C ILE A 143 26.89 9.80 -6.30
#